data_AF-R5A2G7-F1
#
_entry.id   AF-R5A2G7-F1
#
_cell.length_a   1.000
_cell.length_b   1.000
_cell.length_c   1.000
_cell.angle_alpha   90.00
_cell.angle_beta   90.00
_cell.angle_gamma   90.00
#
_symmetry.space_group_name_H-M   'P 1'
#
loop_
_entity.id
_entity.type
_entity.pdbx_description
1 polymer ?
#
loop_
_entity_poly.entity_id
_entity_poly.type
_entity_poly.pdbx_seq_one_letter_code
_entity_poly.pdbx_strand_id
1 'polypeptide(L)'
;MGIQMVPDWMVELEEEDVAFLKNFLLCSGSLKEIAGLYGVTYPTVRLRLDKIIQKVRLGEEYAGDPYVALIKRLALNEKLDFDTAKLLITEYKKQKGAR
;
A
#
# COMPACT_ATOMS: atom_id res chain seq x y z
N MET A 1 -17.36 2.27 -18.16
CA MET A 1 -16.41 1.15 -18.18
C MET A 1 -15.94 0.95 -16.75
N GLY A 2 -16.15 -0.23 -16.16
CA GLY A 2 -15.74 -0.51 -14.78
C GLY A 2 -14.28 -0.94 -14.69
N ILE A 3 -13.71 -0.90 -13.50
CA ILE A 3 -12.39 -1.49 -13.23
C ILE A 3 -12.52 -3.00 -13.43
N GLN A 4 -11.84 -3.55 -14.45
CA GLN A 4 -11.87 -4.99 -14.76
C GLN A 4 -10.71 -5.77 -14.11
N MET A 5 -9.71 -5.07 -13.58
CA MET A 5 -8.54 -5.64 -12.91
C MET A 5 -8.21 -4.83 -11.67
N VAL A 6 -7.81 -5.49 -10.58
CA VAL A 6 -7.44 -4.82 -9.33
C VAL A 6 -6.16 -3.99 -9.55
N PRO A 7 -6.16 -2.68 -9.27
CA PRO A 7 -4.97 -1.84 -9.39
C PRO A 7 -3.87 -2.25 -8.41
N ASP A 8 -2.60 -2.06 -8.80
CA ASP A 8 -1.43 -2.44 -7.98
C ASP A 8 -1.42 -1.77 -6.60
N TRP A 9 -1.90 -0.53 -6.49
CA TRP A 9 -1.99 0.19 -5.21
C TRP A 9 -2.97 -0.46 -4.22
N MET A 10 -3.89 -1.31 -4.69
CA MET A 10 -4.86 -2.02 -3.87
C MET A 10 -4.36 -3.40 -3.41
N VAL A 11 -3.23 -3.90 -3.93
CA VAL A 11 -2.78 -5.27 -3.67
C VAL A 11 -2.48 -5.53 -2.19
N GLU A 12 -2.01 -4.52 -1.48
CA GLU A 12 -1.66 -4.60 -0.05
C GLU A 12 -2.83 -4.23 0.88
N LEU A 13 -4.00 -3.89 0.32
CA LEU A 13 -5.18 -3.53 1.11
C LEU A 13 -5.95 -4.79 1.52
N GLU A 14 -6.23 -4.89 2.81
CA GLU A 14 -7.08 -5.96 3.34
C GLU A 14 -8.55 -5.65 3.07
N GLU A 15 -9.44 -6.65 3.14
CA GLU A 15 -10.89 -6.45 2.95
C GLU A 15 -11.44 -5.35 3.87
N GLU A 16 -10.95 -5.30 5.11
CA GLU A 16 -11.28 -4.27 6.08
C GLU A 16 -10.83 -2.86 5.65
N ASP A 17 -9.69 -2.74 4.97
CA ASP A 17 -9.20 -1.46 4.45
C ASP A 17 -10.11 -0.98 3.31
N VAL A 18 -10.53 -1.89 2.43
CA VAL A 18 -11.47 -1.60 1.34
C VAL A 18 -12.85 -1.20 1.88
N ALA A 19 -13.35 -1.91 2.90
CA ALA A 19 -14.60 -1.56 3.56
C ALA A 19 -14.50 -0.19 4.25
N PHE A 20 -13.38 0.10 4.90
CA PHE A 20 -13.10 1.41 5.47
C PHE A 20 -13.12 2.52 4.41
N LEU A 21 -12.41 2.34 3.30
CA LEU A 21 -12.36 3.31 2.20
C LEU A 21 -13.74 3.56 1.59
N LYS A 22 -14.55 2.52 1.41
CA LYS A 22 -15.95 2.65 0.97
C LYS A 22 -16.76 3.55 1.91
N ASN A 23 -16.70 3.28 3.21
CA ASN A 23 -17.42 4.07 4.21
C ASN A 23 -16.87 5.50 4.31
N PHE A 24 -15.56 5.67 4.16
CA PHE A 24 -14.93 6.99 4.13
C PHE A 24 -15.40 7.83 2.95
N LEU A 25 -15.53 7.23 1.76
CA LEU A 25 -16.11 7.89 0.58
C LEU A 25 -17.58 8.26 0.79
N LEU A 26 -18.38 7.37 1.41
CA LEU A 26 -19.79 7.64 1.73
C LEU A 26 -19.94 8.78 2.77
N CYS A 27 -18.97 8.93 3.66
CA CYS A 27 -18.86 10.07 4.58
C CYS A 27 -18.14 11.30 3.96
N SER A 28 -18.07 11.40 2.63
CA SER A 28 -17.41 12.52 1.93
C SER A 28 -15.96 12.79 2.36
N GLY A 29 -15.25 11.78 2.86
CA GLY A 29 -13.90 11.91 3.41
C GLY A 29 -13.81 12.60 4.78
N SER A 30 -14.92 12.81 5.47
CA SER A 30 -14.96 13.45 6.78
C SER A 30 -14.48 12.50 7.87
N LEU A 31 -13.28 12.74 8.41
CA LEU A 31 -12.72 12.01 9.54
C LEU A 31 -13.60 12.08 10.80
N LYS A 32 -14.38 13.15 10.98
CA LYS A 32 -15.30 13.31 12.11
C LYS A 32 -16.55 12.45 11.96
N GLU A 33 -17.13 12.41 10.77
CA GLU A 33 -18.34 11.62 10.52
C GLU A 33 -18.05 10.12 10.58
N ILE A 34 -16.94 9.69 10.00
CA ILE A 34 -16.53 8.29 10.06
C ILE A 34 -16.18 7.86 11.49
N ALA A 35 -15.58 8.74 12.30
CA ALA A 35 -15.36 8.46 13.72
C ALA A 35 -16.68 8.21 14.45
N GLY A 36 -17.72 9.01 14.15
CA GLY A 36 -19.08 8.77 14.62
C GLY A 36 -19.65 7.42 14.14
N LEU A 37 -19.48 7.09 12.86
CA LEU A 37 -19.96 5.84 12.26
C LEU A 37 -19.35 4.60 12.94
N TYR A 38 -18.04 4.61 13.20
CA TYR A 38 -17.33 3.49 13.82
C TYR A 38 -17.36 3.51 15.36
N GLY A 39 -17.96 4.54 15.98
CA GLY A 39 -18.02 4.66 17.44
C GLY A 39 -16.65 4.84 18.11
N VAL A 40 -15.68 5.42 17.39
CA VAL A 40 -14.31 5.62 17.86
C VAL A 40 -13.91 7.10 17.83
N THR A 41 -12.74 7.42 18.36
CA THR A 41 -12.26 8.81 18.37
C THR A 41 -11.71 9.24 17.01
N TYR A 42 -11.76 10.54 16.74
CA TYR A 42 -11.14 11.13 15.55
C TYR A 42 -9.66 10.73 15.38
N PRO A 43 -8.80 10.81 16.43
CA PRO A 43 -7.42 10.31 16.34
C PRO A 43 -7.32 8.83 15.94
N THR A 44 -8.22 7.97 16.43
CA THR A 44 -8.24 6.54 16.08
C THR A 44 -8.48 6.34 14.58
N VAL A 45 -9.45 7.05 14.00
CA VAL A 45 -9.72 6.94 12.56
C VAL A 45 -8.59 7.56 11.74
N ARG A 46 -8.02 8.67 12.20
CA ARG A 46 -6.87 9.29 11.54
C ARG A 46 -5.70 8.31 11.40
N LEU A 47 -5.35 7.61 12.48
CA LEU A 47 -4.30 6.58 12.47
C LEU A 47 -4.61 5.45 11.49
N ARG A 48 -5.87 5.01 11.40
CA ARG A 48 -6.30 3.99 10.43
C ARG A 48 -6.14 4.49 8.98
N LEU A 49 -6.59 5.71 8.69
CA LEU A 49 -6.44 6.32 7.37
C LEU A 49 -4.96 6.46 6.99
N ASP A 50 -4.11 6.93 7.91
CA ASP A 50 -2.67 7.11 7.65
C ASP A 50 -1.99 5.77 7.31
N LYS A 51 -2.37 4.66 7.97
CA LYS A 51 -1.88 3.30 7.63
C LYS A 51 -2.30 2.87 6.21
N ILE A 52 -3.55 3.13 5.82
CA ILE A 52 -4.03 2.81 4.48
C ILE A 52 -3.29 3.64 3.42
N ILE A 53 -3.07 4.93 3.67
CA ILE A 53 -2.27 5.79 2.79
C ILE A 53 -0.84 5.26 2.64
N GLN A 54 -0.23 4.75 3.71
CA GLN A 54 1.09 4.12 3.63
C GLN A 54 1.07 2.86 2.75
N LYS A 55 0.08 1.98 2.93
CA LYS A 55 -0.10 0.78 2.08
C LYS A 55 -0.27 1.15 0.60
N VAL A 56 -1.12 2.14 0.30
CA VAL A 56 -1.35 2.66 -1.06
C VAL A 56 -0.05 3.15 -1.69
N ARG A 57 0.69 4.01 -0.97
CA ARG A 57 1.98 4.56 -1.46
C ARG A 57 3.01 3.47 -1.71
N LEU A 58 3.08 2.47 -0.85
CA LEU A 58 3.96 1.32 -1.05
C LEU A 58 3.56 0.57 -2.33
N GLY A 59 2.27 0.27 -2.52
CA GLY A 59 1.74 -0.35 -3.73
C GLY A 59 2.05 0.43 -5.01
N GLU A 60 1.95 1.77 -4.97
CA GLU A 60 2.36 2.63 -6.09
C GLU A 60 3.88 2.66 -6.32
N GLU A 61 4.68 2.64 -5.25
CA GLU A 61 6.14 2.52 -5.34
C GLU A 61 6.56 1.16 -5.93
N TYR A 62 5.74 0.11 -5.74
CA TYR A 62 5.90 -1.22 -6.35
C TYR A 62 5.50 -1.28 -7.82
N ALA A 63 4.60 -0.42 -8.28
CA ALA A 63 4.21 -0.33 -9.69
C ALA A 63 5.34 0.21 -10.59
N GLY A 64 6.34 0.90 -10.02
CA GLY A 64 7.44 1.50 -10.78
C GLY A 64 8.49 0.51 -11.31
N ASP A 65 8.57 -0.70 -10.75
CA ASP A 65 9.52 -1.71 -11.20
C ASP A 65 9.15 -3.16 -10.82
N PRO A 66 8.66 -3.96 -11.79
CA PRO A 66 8.30 -5.37 -11.57
C PRO A 66 9.43 -6.23 -11.01
N TYR A 67 10.69 -5.89 -11.28
CA TYR A 67 11.84 -6.65 -10.79
C TYR A 67 12.12 -6.35 -9.31
N VAL A 68 11.98 -5.09 -8.88
CA VAL A 68 12.09 -4.72 -7.46
C VAL A 68 10.96 -5.35 -6.64
N ALA A 69 9.74 -5.42 -7.19
CA ALA A 69 8.60 -6.07 -6.56
C ALA A 69 8.84 -7.58 -6.36
N LEU A 70 9.39 -8.27 -7.37
CA LEU A 70 9.74 -9.68 -7.27
C LEU A 70 10.77 -9.93 -6.14
N ILE A 71 11.84 -9.15 -6.08
CA ILE A 71 12.90 -9.32 -5.07
C ILE A 71 12.34 -9.14 -3.65
N LYS A 72 11.50 -8.12 -3.43
CA LYS A 72 10.87 -7.90 -2.12
C LYS A 72 9.89 -9.00 -1.75
N ARG A 73 9.11 -9.53 -2.70
CA ARG A 73 8.24 -10.68 -2.47
C ARG A 73 9.04 -11.93 -2.11
N LEU A 74 10.20 -12.16 -2.71
CA LEU A 74 11.08 -13.27 -2.36
C LEU A 74 11.62 -13.12 -0.93
N ALA A 75 11.98 -11.90 -0.52
CA ALA A 75 12.43 -11.63 0.85
C ALA A 75 11.30 -11.84 1.89
N LEU A 76 10.09 -11.38 1.58
CA LEU A 76 8.92 -11.56 2.45
C LEU A 76 8.49 -13.03 2.63
N ASN A 77 8.71 -13.86 1.61
CA ASN A 77 8.42 -15.30 1.68
C ASN A 77 9.62 -16.14 2.16
N GLU A 78 10.62 -15.50 2.78
CA GLU A 78 11.84 -16.14 3.31
C GLU A 78 12.65 -16.94 2.28
N LYS A 79 12.41 -16.68 0.97
CA LYS A 79 13.15 -17.29 -0.14
C LYS A 79 14.47 -16.57 -0.44
N LEU A 80 14.67 -15.40 0.16
CA LEU A 80 15.84 -14.55 0.00
C LEU A 80 16.08 -13.82 1.32
N ASP A 81 17.34 -13.70 1.75
CA ASP A 81 17.64 -12.91 2.94
C ASP A 81 17.48 -11.41 2.67
N PHE A 82 17.14 -10.67 3.72
CA PHE A 82 16.81 -9.25 3.61
C PHE A 82 17.98 -8.38 3.14
N ASP A 83 19.21 -8.73 3.54
CA ASP A 83 20.41 -7.97 3.18
C ASP A 83 20.77 -8.15 1.70
N THR A 84 20.65 -9.37 1.18
CA THR A 84 20.82 -9.66 -0.25
C THR A 84 19.72 -9.03 -1.08
N ALA A 85 18.47 -9.04 -0.61
CA ALA A 85 17.37 -8.34 -1.28
C ALA A 85 17.68 -6.84 -1.45
N LYS A 86 18.21 -6.20 -0.40
CA LYS A 86 18.60 -4.79 -0.40
C LYS A 86 19.77 -4.52 -1.35
N LEU A 87 20.76 -5.41 -1.39
CA LEU A 87 21.88 -5.32 -2.32
C LEU A 87 21.41 -5.37 -3.79
N LEU A 88 20.58 -6.36 -4.13
CA LEU A 88 20.07 -6.57 -5.49
C LEU A 88 19.23 -5.37 -5.98
N ILE A 89 18.37 -4.82 -5.13
CA ILE A 89 17.55 -3.64 -5.46
C ILE A 89 18.44 -2.40 -5.65
N THR A 90 19.47 -2.25 -4.84
CA THR A 90 20.39 -1.10 -4.90
C THR A 90 21.19 -1.11 -6.21
N GLU A 91 21.78 -2.25 -6.57
CA GLU A 91 22.55 -2.38 -7.81
C GLU A 91 21.66 -2.25 -9.06
N TYR A 92 20.47 -2.81 -9.02
CA TYR A 92 19.49 -2.67 -10.09
C TYR A 92 19.09 -1.19 -10.32
N LYS A 93 18.79 -0.45 -9.24
CA LYS A 93 18.46 0.99 -9.34
C LYS A 93 19.63 1.82 -9.86
N LYS A 94 20.88 1.51 -9.48
CA LYS A 94 22.08 2.16 -10.03
C LYS A 94 22.20 1.96 -11.54
N GLN A 95 21.99 0.74 -12.04
CA GLN A 95 22.04 0.48 -13.48
C GLN A 95 20.91 1.18 -14.26
N LYS A 96 19.71 1.25 -13.68
CA LYS A 96 18.55 1.90 -14.32
C LYS A 96 18.67 3.44 -14.32
N GLY A 97 19.25 4.03 -13.28
CA GLY A 97 19.49 5.48 -13.16
C GLY A 97 20.78 6.00 -13.81
N ALA A 98 21.64 5.11 -14.32
CA ALA A 98 22.85 5.47 -15.07
C ALA A 98 22.60 5.63 -16.59
N ARG A 99 21.33 5.75 -17.01
CA ARG A 99 20.90 5.99 -18.39
C ARG A 99 20.22 7.34 -18.52
#